data_AF-A0A6C0J5K0-F1
#
_entry.id   AF-A0A6C0J5K0-F1
#
_cell.length_a   1.000
_cell.length_b   1.000
_cell.length_c   1.000
_cell.angle_alpha   90.00
_cell.angle_beta   90.00
_cell.angle_gamma   90.00
#
_symmetry.space_group_name_H-M   'P 1'
#
loop_
_entity.id
_entity.type
_entity.pdbx_description
1 polymer ?
#
loop_
_entity_poly.entity_id
_entity_poly.type
_entity_poly.pdbx_seq_one_letter_code
_entity_poly.pdbx_strand_id
1 'polypeptide(L)'
;MLPKQPFVAAERFIQLKRTVFPRSYIDAFKRFSDMIVMPLICLAMVYLGKADVLFAASTFTTAFHRWKEWIEFFESALSMQRMRLFVATHGGPKIVTNDPEYLPYVWADAVVRSRPEA
;
A
#
# COMPACT_ATOMS: atom_id res chain seq x y z
N MET A 1 -0.99 -1.03 -17.86
CA MET A 1 -1.89 0.09 -18.22
C MET A 1 -1.75 1.21 -17.19
N LEU A 2 -1.75 2.46 -17.65
CA LEU A 2 -1.76 3.65 -16.79
C LEU A 2 -3.14 3.82 -16.13
N PRO A 3 -3.23 4.34 -14.89
CA PRO A 3 -4.51 4.55 -14.22
C PRO A 3 -5.37 5.54 -14.98
N LYS A 4 -6.69 5.28 -15.11
CA LYS A 4 -7.62 6.21 -15.78
C LYS A 4 -7.63 7.57 -15.09
N GLN A 5 -7.67 7.57 -13.75
CA GLN A 5 -7.63 8.76 -12.89
C GLN A 5 -6.32 8.80 -12.08
N PRO A 6 -5.26 9.44 -12.60
CA PRO A 6 -3.92 9.37 -12.00
C PRO A 6 -3.81 10.11 -10.65
N PHE A 7 -4.51 11.25 -10.48
CA PHE A 7 -4.52 11.96 -9.19
C PHE A 7 -5.22 11.18 -8.08
N VAL A 8 -6.34 10.51 -8.40
CA VAL A 8 -7.06 9.65 -7.44
C VAL A 8 -6.18 8.47 -7.02
N ALA A 9 -5.44 7.87 -7.97
CA ALA A 9 -4.49 6.81 -7.67
C ALA A 9 -3.34 7.31 -6.76
N ALA A 10 -2.82 8.52 -7.00
CA ALA A 10 -1.77 9.13 -6.19
C ALA A 10 -2.25 9.40 -4.75
N GLU A 11 -3.44 9.98 -4.60
CA GLU A 11 -4.07 10.24 -3.30
C GLU A 11 -4.27 8.93 -2.52
N ARG A 12 -4.84 7.91 -3.17
CA ARG A 12 -5.06 6.60 -2.53
C ARG A 12 -3.75 5.95 -2.09
N PHE A 13 -2.71 6.05 -2.92
CA PHE A 13 -1.38 5.56 -2.56
C PHE A 13 -0.81 6.28 -1.32
N ILE A 14 -0.94 7.60 -1.22
CA ILE A 14 -0.44 8.37 -0.06
C ILE A 14 -1.19 7.98 1.21
N GLN A 15 -2.52 7.86 1.13
CA GLN A 15 -3.34 7.41 2.25
C GLN A 15 -2.94 6.01 2.71
N LEU A 16 -2.82 5.05 1.79
CA LEU A 16 -2.41 3.68 2.10
C LEU A 16 -0.98 3.62 2.62
N LYS A 17 -0.05 4.42 2.08
CA LYS A 17 1.34 4.48 2.54
C LYS A 17 1.42 4.91 4.00
N ARG A 18 0.62 5.90 4.42
CA ARG A 18 0.56 6.35 5.82
C ARG A 18 0.05 5.25 6.76
N THR A 19 -0.93 4.47 6.30
CA THR A 19 -1.48 3.36 7.08
C THR A 19 -0.51 2.17 7.17
N VAL A 20 0.15 1.83 6.05
CA VAL A 20 1.05 0.68 5.94
C VAL A 20 2.42 0.95 6.57
N PHE A 21 2.94 2.17 6.42
CA PHE A 21 4.21 2.63 6.98
C PHE A 21 3.95 3.77 7.98
N PRO A 22 3.46 3.46 9.18
CA PRO A 22 3.32 4.46 10.24
C PRO A 22 4.70 5.01 10.63
N ARG A 23 4.74 6.27 11.06
CA ARG A 23 6.00 6.93 11.47
C ARG A 23 6.59 6.34 12.76
N SER A 24 5.78 5.63 13.55
CA SER A 24 6.19 5.00 14.80
C SER A 24 6.63 3.55 14.57
N TYR A 25 7.80 3.20 15.12
CA TYR A 25 8.32 1.83 15.13
C TYR A 25 7.40 0.87 15.88
N ILE A 26 6.71 1.33 16.93
CA ILE A 26 5.79 0.52 17.72
C ILE A 26 4.60 0.08 16.87
N ASP A 27 4.05 1.00 16.07
CA ASP A 27 2.92 0.72 15.19
C ASP A 27 3.33 -0.21 14.05
N ALA A 28 4.55 -0.04 13.52
CA ALA A 28 5.11 -0.94 12.50
C ALA A 28 5.28 -2.37 13.06
N PHE A 29 5.81 -2.50 14.27
CA PHE A 29 5.96 -3.80 14.93
C PHE A 29 4.60 -4.44 15.23
N LYS A 30 3.64 -3.67 15.74
CA LYS A 30 2.28 -4.16 15.98
C LYS A 30 1.64 -4.67 14.70
N ARG A 31 1.76 -3.93 13.60
CA ARG A 31 1.23 -4.34 12.29
C ARG A 31 1.89 -5.64 11.78
N PHE A 32 3.20 -5.76 11.94
CA PHE A 32 3.93 -6.99 11.62
C PHE A 32 3.48 -8.16 12.49
N SER A 33 3.26 -7.91 13.79
CA SER A 33 2.74 -8.90 14.73
C SER A 33 1.35 -9.39 14.29
N ASP A 34 0.44 -8.47 13.96
CA ASP A 34 -0.91 -8.79 13.51
C ASP A 34 -0.93 -9.54 12.17
N MET A 35 0.04 -9.26 11.28
CA MET A 35 0.11 -9.89 9.94
C MET A 35 0.76 -11.27 9.94
N ILE A 36 1.74 -11.54 10.81
CA ILE A 36 2.59 -12.74 10.71
C ILE A 36 2.65 -13.48 12.05
N VAL A 37 2.98 -12.79 13.13
CA VAL A 37 3.26 -13.42 14.43
C VAL A 37 1.99 -14.02 15.04
N MET A 38 0.89 -13.26 15.09
CA MET A 38 -0.38 -13.70 15.68
C MET A 38 -1.02 -14.85 14.91
N PRO A 39 -1.10 -14.83 13.56
CA PRO A 39 -1.54 -15.99 12.79
C PRO A 39 -0.69 -17.23 13.03
N LEU A 40 0.63 -17.08 13.17
CA LEU A 40 1.54 -18.20 13.45
C LEU A 40 1.33 -18.77 14.87
N ILE A 41 1.17 -17.89 15.88
CA ILE A 41 0.84 -18.28 17.25
C ILE A 41 -0.52 -18.99 17.28
N CYS A 42 -1.53 -18.42 16.62
CA CYS A 42 -2.85 -19.02 16.53
C CYS A 42 -2.78 -20.41 15.90
N LEU A 43 -2.06 -20.57 14.79
CA LEU A 43 -1.84 -21.86 14.14
C LEU A 43 -1.17 -22.86 15.09
N ALA A 44 -0.11 -22.45 15.81
CA ALA A 44 0.53 -23.29 16.81
C ALA A 44 -0.41 -23.69 17.96
N MET A 45 -1.24 -22.77 18.46
CA MET A 45 -2.23 -23.05 19.50
C MET A 45 -3.32 -24.02 19.03
N VAL A 46 -3.73 -23.93 17.76
CA VAL A 46 -4.67 -24.88 17.14
C VAL A 46 -4.05 -26.27 17.07
N TYR A 47 -2.79 -26.39 16.63
CA TYR A 47 -2.08 -27.68 16.61
C TYR A 47 -1.88 -28.29 18.01
N LEU A 48 -1.71 -27.46 19.03
CA LEU A 48 -1.61 -27.89 20.43
C LEU A 48 -2.96 -28.24 21.06
N GLY A 49 -4.08 -28.06 20.35
CA GLY A 49 -5.44 -28.29 20.87
C GLY A 49 -5.86 -27.29 21.96
N LYS A 50 -5.17 -26.14 22.07
CA LYS A 50 -5.39 -25.11 23.10
C LYS A 50 -6.03 -23.83 22.56
N ALA A 51 -6.34 -23.77 21.27
CA ALA A 51 -6.96 -22.60 20.67
C ALA A 51 -8.47 -22.58 20.93
N ASP A 52 -8.95 -21.46 21.43
CA ASP A 52 -10.36 -21.12 21.42
C ASP A 52 -10.78 -20.72 19.99
N VAL A 53 -11.97 -21.18 19.56
CA VAL A 53 -12.56 -20.88 18.25
C VAL A 53 -12.72 -19.38 18.05
N LEU A 54 -13.12 -18.65 19.11
CA LEU A 54 -13.28 -17.20 19.05
C LEU A 54 -11.93 -16.48 18.90
N PHE A 55 -10.90 -16.96 19.60
CA PHE A 55 -9.53 -16.44 19.47
C PHE A 55 -8.97 -16.66 18.06
N ALA A 56 -9.19 -17.85 17.49
CA ALA A 56 -8.76 -18.14 16.14
C ALA A 56 -9.48 -17.24 15.11
N ALA A 57 -10.80 -17.15 15.19
CA ALA A 57 -11.60 -16.33 14.27
C ALA A 57 -11.20 -14.85 14.30
N SER A 58 -11.02 -14.27 15.49
CA SER A 58 -10.59 -12.87 15.66
C SER A 58 -9.18 -12.61 15.13
N THR A 59 -8.26 -13.56 15.34
CA THR A 59 -6.89 -13.47 14.81
C THR A 59 -6.87 -13.54 13.28
N PHE A 60 -7.59 -14.50 12.69
CA PHE A 60 -7.65 -14.65 11.23
C PHE A 60 -8.33 -13.47 10.55
N THR A 61 -9.42 -12.95 11.11
CA THR A 61 -10.13 -11.77 10.56
C THR A 61 -9.25 -10.52 10.59
N THR A 62 -8.51 -10.31 11.68
CA THR A 62 -7.56 -9.19 11.80
C THR A 62 -6.43 -9.33 10.78
N ALA A 63 -5.80 -10.51 10.69
CA ALA A 63 -4.72 -10.74 9.75
C ALA A 63 -5.17 -10.62 8.29
N PHE A 64 -6.35 -11.16 7.95
CA PHE A 64 -6.93 -11.03 6.62
C PHE A 64 -7.18 -9.58 6.24
N HIS A 65 -7.71 -8.77 7.16
CA HIS A 65 -7.89 -7.34 6.93
C HIS A 65 -6.56 -6.63 6.65
N ARG A 66 -5.52 -6.94 7.44
CA ARG A 66 -4.17 -6.37 7.23
C ARG A 66 -3.52 -6.80 5.93
N TRP A 67 -3.70 -8.05 5.51
CA TRP A 67 -3.25 -8.54 4.21
C TRP A 67 -3.99 -7.86 3.06
N LYS A 68 -5.30 -7.66 3.18
CA LYS A 68 -6.07 -6.92 2.18
C LYS A 68 -5.55 -5.49 2.01
N GLU A 69 -5.34 -4.76 3.11
CA GLU A 69 -4.73 -3.42 3.07
C GLU A 69 -3.34 -3.43 2.41
N TRP A 70 -2.53 -4.45 2.73
CA TRP A 70 -1.19 -4.60 2.17
C TRP A 70 -1.21 -4.84 0.65
N ILE A 71 -2.09 -5.71 0.18
CA ILE A 71 -2.27 -5.98 -1.26
C ILE A 71 -2.74 -4.73 -1.99
N GLU A 72 -3.71 -4.00 -1.44
CA GLU A 72 -4.22 -2.76 -2.03
C GLU A 72 -3.12 -1.68 -2.13
N PHE A 73 -2.27 -1.59 -1.11
CA PHE A 73 -1.09 -0.73 -1.15
C PHE A 73 -0.13 -1.16 -2.26
N PHE A 74 0.12 -2.45 -2.41
CA PHE A 74 1.04 -2.97 -3.43
C PHE A 74 0.55 -2.68 -4.86
N GLU A 75 -0.75 -2.86 -5.12
CA GLU A 75 -1.38 -2.51 -6.40
C GLU A 75 -1.29 -1.01 -6.70
N SER A 76 -1.52 -0.18 -5.67
CA SER A 76 -1.38 1.27 -5.77
C SER A 76 0.07 1.68 -6.04
N ALA A 77 1.03 1.04 -5.36
CA ALA A 77 2.47 1.27 -5.55
C ALA A 77 2.93 0.90 -6.97
N LEU A 78 2.46 -0.23 -7.51
CA LEU A 78 2.72 -0.62 -8.89
C LEU A 78 2.16 0.40 -9.88
N SER A 79 0.99 0.97 -9.60
CA SER A 79 0.40 2.04 -10.41
C SER A 79 1.27 3.30 -10.38
N MET A 80 1.82 3.67 -9.21
CA MET A 80 2.77 4.78 -9.09
C MET A 80 4.07 4.52 -9.88
N GLN A 81 4.62 3.31 -9.78
CA GLN A 81 5.83 2.93 -10.52
C GLN A 81 5.61 3.01 -12.04
N ARG A 82 4.43 2.57 -12.53
CA ARG A 82 4.07 2.71 -13.95
C ARG A 82 4.02 4.17 -14.38
N MET A 83 3.45 5.05 -13.57
CA MET A 83 3.43 6.49 -13.87
C MET A 83 4.84 7.07 -13.86
N ARG A 84 5.67 6.73 -12.87
CA ARG A 84 7.08 7.13 -12.82
C ARG A 84 7.84 6.70 -14.08
N LEU A 85 7.69 5.46 -14.50
CA LEU A 85 8.35 4.91 -15.70
C LEU A 85 7.88 5.64 -16.96
N PHE A 86 6.57 5.87 -17.08
CA PHE A 86 6.01 6.63 -18.20
C PHE A 86 6.59 8.05 -18.27
N VAL A 87 6.70 8.72 -17.13
CA VAL A 87 7.29 10.07 -17.06
C VAL A 87 8.77 10.04 -17.44
N ALA A 88 9.51 9.01 -17.02
CA ALA A 88 10.91 8.85 -17.39
C ALA A 88 11.10 8.64 -18.91
N THR A 89 10.15 8.02 -19.60
CA THR A 89 10.23 7.80 -21.06
C THR A 89 9.78 9.00 -21.90
N HIS A 90 8.99 9.93 -21.34
CA HIS A 90 8.40 11.07 -22.07
C HIS A 90 9.03 12.42 -21.73
N GLY A 91 10.25 12.44 -21.19
CA GLY A 91 11.01 13.68 -20.97
C GLY A 91 10.95 14.24 -19.54
N GLY A 92 10.50 13.45 -18.57
CA GLY A 92 10.54 13.80 -17.15
C GLY A 92 9.42 14.74 -16.69
N PRO A 93 9.22 14.87 -15.37
CA PRO A 93 8.24 15.79 -14.84
C PRO A 93 8.77 17.23 -14.90
N LYS A 94 7.88 18.20 -15.19
CA LYS A 94 8.25 19.63 -15.17
C LYS A 94 8.54 20.16 -13.76
N ILE A 95 8.02 19.49 -12.74
CA ILE A 95 8.20 19.84 -11.33
C ILE A 95 9.28 18.93 -10.75
N VAL A 96 10.34 19.54 -10.24
CA VAL A 96 11.40 18.82 -9.51
C VAL A 96 11.14 19.00 -8.02
N THR A 97 10.88 17.91 -7.31
CA THR A 97 10.77 17.88 -5.86
C THR A 97 11.52 16.67 -5.31
N ASN A 98 12.03 16.79 -4.09
CA ASN A 98 12.58 15.66 -3.34
C ASN A 98 11.62 15.20 -2.23
N ASP A 99 10.42 15.79 -2.14
CA ASP A 99 9.43 15.40 -1.15
C ASP A 99 8.76 14.08 -1.56
N PRO A 100 8.95 12.99 -0.80
CA PRO A 100 8.39 11.68 -1.13
C PRO A 100 6.87 11.59 -0.96
N GLU A 101 6.23 12.55 -0.30
CA GLU A 101 4.77 12.67 -0.24
C GLU A 101 4.21 13.41 -1.46
N TYR A 102 4.99 14.32 -2.06
CA TYR A 102 4.54 15.12 -3.20
C TYR A 102 4.85 14.50 -4.57
N LEU A 103 5.90 13.65 -4.67
CA LEU A 103 6.28 12.97 -5.92
C LEU A 103 5.14 12.22 -6.64
N PRO A 104 4.23 11.50 -5.94
CA PRO A 104 3.10 10.83 -6.59
C PRO A 104 2.20 11.77 -7.39
N TYR A 105 1.95 12.99 -6.88
CA TYR A 105 1.16 14.00 -7.59
C TYR A 105 1.89 14.55 -8.81
N VAL A 106 3.21 14.69 -8.74
CA VAL A 106 4.03 15.13 -9.87
C VAL A 106 4.00 14.11 -11.01
N TRP A 107 4.07 12.82 -10.69
CA TRP A 107 3.91 11.77 -11.70
C TRP A 107 2.51 11.77 -12.29
N ALA A 108 1.49 11.98 -11.47
CA ALA A 108 0.10 12.07 -11.93
C ALA A 108 -0.11 13.24 -12.90
N ASP A 109 0.39 14.44 -12.56
CA ASP A 109 0.32 15.64 -13.40
C ASP A 109 1.01 15.43 -14.76
N ALA A 110 2.21 14.85 -14.74
CA ALA A 110 2.94 14.57 -15.97
C ALA A 110 2.20 13.56 -16.88
N VAL A 111 1.58 12.52 -16.29
CA VAL A 111 0.74 11.57 -17.04
C VAL A 111 -0.49 12.25 -17.63
N VAL A 112 -1.17 13.14 -16.90
CA VAL A 112 -2.34 13.88 -17.42
C VAL A 112 -1.95 14.74 -18.62
N ARG A 113 -0.88 15.53 -18.50
CA ARG A 113 -0.44 16.44 -19.57
C ARG A 113 0.06 15.74 -20.82
N SER A 114 0.60 14.53 -20.66
CA SER A 114 1.10 13.71 -21.75
C SER A 114 0.03 12.94 -22.51
N ARG A 115 -1.18 12.82 -21.96
CA ARG A 115 -2.30 12.22 -22.69
C ARG A 115 -2.84 13.29 -23.64
N PRO A 116 -2.65 13.17 -24.97
CA PRO A 116 -3.53 13.88 -25.87
C PRO A 116 -4.94 13.37 -25.57
N GLU A 117 -5.90 14.28 -25.48
CA GLU A 117 -7.28 13.97 -25.13
C GLU A 117 -7.79 12.78 -25.95
N ALA A 118 -8.48 11.86 -25.27
CA ALA A 118 -9.30 10.84 -25.89
C ALA A 118 -10.50 11.48 -26.60
#